data_AF-A0A3D5DFG9-F1
#
_entry.id   AF-A0A3D5DFG9-F1
#
_cell.length_a   1.000
_cell.length_b   1.000
_cell.length_c   1.000
_cell.angle_alpha   90.00
_cell.angle_beta   90.00
_cell.angle_gamma   90.00
#
_symmetry.space_group_name_H-M   'P 1'
#
loop_
_entity.id
_entity.type
_entity.pdbx_description
1 polymer ?
#
loop_
_entity_poly.entity_id
_entity_poly.type
_entity_poly.pdbx_seq_one_letter_code
_entity_poly.pdbx_strand_id
1 'polypeptide(L)'
;MDELKPTRIINSDHHSVIEFTRSYTRSTNSDCANAVSLYYAVRDRFRYDPYTIDLTVEGLRASRVLEINRGWCVSKAILLAACCRVSSIPARLGFADVRNHLSTARMRERMGTDLF
;
A
#
# COMPACT_ATOMS: atom_id res chain seq x y z
N MET A 1 2.57 -20.16 6.97
CA MET A 1 1.90 -18.85 7.17
C MET A 1 1.56 -18.30 5.80
N ASP A 2 0.26 -18.21 5.48
CA ASP A 2 -0.22 -17.62 4.22
C ASP A 2 0.05 -16.11 4.12
N GLU A 3 0.35 -15.48 5.26
CA GLU A 3 0.65 -14.06 5.43
C GLU A 3 2.00 -13.63 4.84
N LEU A 4 2.79 -14.58 4.36
CA LEU A 4 4.06 -14.35 3.66
C LEU A 4 3.96 -14.65 2.15
N LYS A 5 2.92 -15.37 1.71
CA LYS A 5 2.79 -15.77 0.31
C LYS A 5 2.31 -14.59 -0.54
N PRO A 6 2.78 -14.49 -1.80
CA PRO A 6 2.20 -13.54 -2.75
C PRO A 6 0.73 -13.90 -3.05
N THR A 7 -0.04 -12.90 -3.42
CA THR A 7 -1.38 -13.06 -4.00
C THR A 7 -1.49 -12.24 -5.29
N ARG A 8 -2.60 -12.36 -6.01
CA ARG A 8 -2.85 -11.54 -7.21
C ARG A 8 -2.79 -10.02 -6.94
N ILE A 9 -3.14 -9.61 -5.72
CA ILE A 9 -3.19 -8.20 -5.30
C ILE A 9 -1.94 -7.84 -4.49
N ILE A 10 -1.59 -8.65 -3.49
CA ILE A 10 -0.36 -8.48 -2.70
C ILE A 10 0.75 -9.26 -3.42
N ASN A 11 1.09 -8.83 -4.64
CA ASN A 11 2.02 -9.51 -5.53
C ASN A 11 3.48 -9.23 -5.13
N SER A 12 3.87 -9.73 -3.95
CA SER A 12 5.20 -9.57 -3.35
C SER A 12 6.32 -10.30 -4.12
N ASP A 13 5.97 -11.15 -5.08
CA ASP A 13 6.88 -11.83 -6.01
C ASP A 13 7.25 -10.96 -7.22
N HIS A 14 6.57 -9.83 -7.42
CA HIS A 14 6.85 -8.93 -8.55
C HIS A 14 8.21 -8.23 -8.39
N HIS A 15 9.03 -8.24 -9.45
CA HIS A 15 10.39 -7.70 -9.45
C HIS A 15 10.51 -6.28 -8.88
N SER A 16 9.67 -5.35 -9.35
CA SER A 16 9.70 -3.95 -8.88
C SER A 16 9.37 -3.81 -7.38
N VAL A 17 8.52 -4.68 -6.83
CA VAL A 17 8.19 -4.68 -5.40
C VAL A 17 9.38 -5.16 -4.59
N ILE A 18 10.07 -6.20 -5.08
CA ILE A 18 11.28 -6.74 -4.45
C ILE A 18 12.39 -5.68 -4.43
N GLU A 19 12.67 -5.03 -5.57
CA GLU A 19 13.69 -3.99 -5.70
C GLU A 19 13.39 -2.77 -4.83
N PHE A 20 12.14 -2.31 -4.85
CA PHE A 20 11.70 -1.20 -4.01
C PHE A 20 11.92 -1.55 -2.53
N THR A 21 11.48 -2.72 -2.09
CA THR A 21 11.65 -3.16 -0.70
C THR A 21 13.12 -3.17 -0.28
N ARG A 22 13.99 -3.77 -1.08
CA ARG A 22 15.44 -3.89 -0.78
C ARG A 22 16.14 -2.54 -0.67
N SER A 23 15.64 -1.51 -1.34
CA SER A 23 16.19 -0.15 -1.26
C SER A 23 15.99 0.47 0.13
N TYR A 24 14.90 0.09 0.82
CA TYR A 24 14.47 0.69 2.09
C TYR A 24 14.64 -0.22 3.31
N THR A 25 15.13 -1.45 3.16
CA THR A 25 15.42 -2.35 4.28
C THR A 25 16.92 -2.59 4.45
N ARG A 26 17.32 -3.05 5.63
CA ARG A 26 18.68 -3.49 5.93
C ARG A 26 18.63 -4.80 6.72
N SER A 27 19.56 -5.71 6.45
CA SER A 27 19.66 -6.99 7.16
C SER A 27 20.06 -6.83 8.64
N THR A 28 20.69 -5.70 8.99
CA THR A 28 21.07 -5.37 10.37
C THR A 28 19.93 -4.79 11.20
N ASN A 29 18.81 -4.41 10.57
CA ASN A 29 17.66 -3.85 11.25
C ASN A 29 16.77 -4.97 11.81
N SER A 30 16.07 -4.67 12.90
CA SER A 30 14.94 -5.48 13.34
C SER A 30 13.78 -5.41 12.33
N ASP A 31 12.87 -6.39 12.39
CA ASP A 31 11.64 -6.40 11.60
C ASP A 31 10.84 -5.11 11.79
N CYS A 32 10.72 -4.64 13.04
CA CYS A 32 10.03 -3.39 13.36
C CYS A 32 10.68 -2.18 12.67
N ALA A 33 12.01 -2.06 12.74
CA ALA A 33 12.73 -0.97 12.10
C ALA A 33 12.58 -1.00 10.56
N ASN A 34 12.63 -2.19 9.95
CA ASN A 34 12.37 -2.35 8.53
C ASN A 34 10.92 -2.01 8.16
N ALA A 35 9.93 -2.45 8.94
CA ALA A 35 8.52 -2.12 8.71
C ALA A 35 8.26 -0.60 8.79
N VAL A 36 8.86 0.09 9.77
CA VAL A 36 8.78 1.55 9.90
C VAL A 36 9.41 2.26 8.70
N SER A 37 10.59 1.80 8.26
CA SER A 37 11.25 2.34 7.07
C SER A 37 10.38 2.18 5.81
N LEU A 38 9.81 0.99 5.62
CA LEU A 38 8.89 0.70 4.50
C LEU A 38 7.62 1.54 4.55
N TYR A 39 7.06 1.75 5.75
CA TYR A 39 5.91 2.63 5.94
C TYR A 39 6.20 4.04 5.45
N TYR A 40 7.33 4.64 5.87
CA TYR A 40 7.71 5.98 5.42
C TYR A 40 7.98 6.03 3.91
N ALA A 41 8.64 5.01 3.35
CA ALA A 41 8.87 4.92 1.91
C ALA A 41 7.56 4.90 1.12
N VAL A 42 6.58 4.09 1.53
CA VAL A 42 5.27 4.01 0.85
C VAL A 42 4.42 5.27 1.08
N ARG A 43 4.48 5.86 2.27
CA ARG A 43 3.76 7.09 2.60
C ARG A 43 4.23 8.24 1.72
N ASP A 44 5.53 8.45 1.64
CA ASP A 44 6.14 9.69 1.16
C ASP A 44 6.54 9.67 -0.33
N ARG A 45 6.82 8.49 -0.89
CA ARG A 45 7.31 8.39 -2.29
C ARG A 45 6.22 8.43 -3.34
N PHE A 46 4.98 8.11 -2.96
CA PHE A 46 3.85 8.02 -3.90
C PHE A 46 2.83 9.11 -3.61
N ARG A 47 2.36 9.81 -4.65
CA ARG A 47 1.33 10.83 -4.49
C ARG A 47 0.04 10.22 -3.93
N TYR A 48 -0.58 10.88 -2.95
CA TYR A 48 -1.91 10.50 -2.50
C TYR A 48 -2.96 11.02 -3.49
N ASP A 49 -3.74 10.12 -4.08
CA ASP A 49 -4.76 10.43 -5.08
C ASP A 49 -6.05 9.61 -4.83
N PRO A 50 -7.01 10.16 -4.06
CA PRO A 50 -8.26 9.45 -3.76
C PRO A 50 -9.29 9.53 -4.91
N TYR A 51 -8.93 10.13 -6.05
CA TYR A 51 -9.84 10.31 -7.19
C TYR A 51 -9.65 9.25 -8.28
N THR A 52 -8.59 8.44 -8.21
CA THR A 52 -8.27 7.38 -9.17
C THR A 52 -8.49 6.01 -8.55
N ILE A 53 -9.69 5.78 -8.03
CA ILE A 53 -10.07 4.47 -7.47
C ILE A 53 -10.35 3.52 -8.62
N ASP A 54 -9.57 2.44 -8.67
CA ASP A 54 -9.76 1.30 -9.54
C ASP A 54 -9.71 0.04 -8.66
N LEU A 55 -10.85 -0.64 -8.54
CA LEU A 55 -11.03 -1.82 -7.69
C LEU A 55 -10.82 -3.13 -8.46
N THR A 56 -10.34 -3.07 -9.70
CA THR A 56 -9.91 -4.25 -10.44
C THR A 56 -8.63 -4.84 -9.84
N VAL A 57 -8.32 -6.10 -10.16
CA VAL A 57 -7.05 -6.74 -9.76
C VAL A 57 -5.85 -5.93 -10.26
N GLU A 58 -5.92 -5.39 -11.47
CA GLU A 58 -4.85 -4.55 -12.05
C GLU A 58 -4.71 -3.21 -11.34
N GLY A 59 -5.82 -2.58 -10.93
CA GLY A 59 -5.79 -1.35 -10.16
C GLY A 59 -5.24 -1.54 -8.74
N LEU A 60 -5.51 -2.70 -8.14
CA LEU A 60 -5.18 -3.01 -6.76
C LEU A 60 -3.81 -3.68 -6.56
N ARG A 61 -3.21 -4.30 -7.59
CA ARG A 61 -1.92 -4.99 -7.41
C ARG A 61 -0.83 -4.05 -6.86
N ALA A 62 -0.02 -4.52 -5.91
CA ALA A 62 1.01 -3.71 -5.26
C ALA A 62 1.96 -3.03 -6.25
N SER A 63 2.38 -3.77 -7.28
CA SER A 63 3.25 -3.25 -8.34
C SER A 63 2.64 -2.08 -9.12
N ARG A 64 1.30 -1.93 -9.14
CA ARG A 64 0.63 -0.83 -9.85
C ARG A 64 1.01 0.52 -9.25
N VAL A 65 1.06 0.64 -7.92
CA VAL A 65 1.44 1.89 -7.23
C VAL A 65 2.84 2.36 -7.66
N LEU A 66 3.77 1.41 -7.83
CA LEU A 66 5.13 1.68 -8.31
C LEU A 66 5.12 2.18 -9.77
N GLU A 67 4.28 1.58 -10.61
CA GLU A 67 4.15 1.91 -12.03
C GLU A 67 3.56 3.32 -12.26
N ILE A 68 2.48 3.66 -11.55
CA ILE A 68 1.76 4.93 -11.76
C ILE A 68 2.19 6.07 -10.84
N ASN A 69 3.10 5.77 -9.92
CA ASN A 69 3.66 6.68 -8.92
C ASN A 69 2.59 7.45 -8.10
N ARG A 70 1.47 6.80 -7.80
CA ARG A 70 0.36 7.34 -7.01
C ARG A 70 -0.47 6.22 -6.39
N GLY A 71 -1.24 6.55 -5.36
CA GLY A 71 -2.18 5.64 -4.74
C GLY A 71 -3.05 6.32 -3.68
N TRP A 72 -4.01 5.57 -3.15
CA TRP A 72 -4.88 5.98 -2.06
C TRP A 72 -4.72 4.98 -0.89
N CYS A 73 -5.47 5.15 0.20
CA CYS A 73 -5.25 4.37 1.43
C CYS A 73 -5.17 2.86 1.17
N VAL A 74 -6.09 2.29 0.37
CA VAL A 74 -6.12 0.86 0.06
C VAL A 74 -4.94 0.43 -0.80
N SER A 75 -4.67 1.08 -1.93
CA SER A 75 -3.58 0.66 -2.81
C SER A 75 -2.20 0.84 -2.17
N LYS A 76 -2.01 1.88 -1.36
CA LYS A 76 -0.80 2.07 -0.55
C LYS A 76 -0.66 1.01 0.54
N ALA A 77 -1.74 0.65 1.23
CA ALA A 77 -1.72 -0.44 2.21
C ALA A 77 -1.36 -1.79 1.56
N ILE A 78 -1.85 -2.04 0.34
CA ILE A 78 -1.48 -3.23 -0.44
C ILE A 78 0.01 -3.24 -0.77
N LEU A 79 0.57 -2.13 -1.24
CA LEU A 79 2.02 -2.02 -1.49
C LEU A 79 2.83 -2.26 -0.21
N LEU A 80 2.44 -1.64 0.91
CA LEU A 80 3.13 -1.83 2.19
C LEU A 80 3.11 -3.30 2.62
N ALA A 81 1.95 -3.95 2.54
CA ALA A 81 1.82 -5.38 2.88
C ALA A 81 2.73 -6.24 1.98
N ALA A 82 2.82 -5.95 0.68
CA ALA A 82 3.69 -6.68 -0.23
C ALA A 82 5.17 -6.49 0.13
N CYS A 83 5.60 -5.28 0.46
CA CYS A 83 6.98 -5.00 0.89
C CYS A 83 7.33 -5.69 2.22
N CYS A 84 6.42 -5.72 3.17
CA CYS A 84 6.60 -6.47 4.42
C CYS A 84 6.83 -7.96 4.13
N ARG A 85 6.02 -8.56 3.25
CA ARG A 85 6.16 -9.97 2.86
C ARG A 85 7.49 -10.27 2.17
N VAL A 86 7.98 -9.38 1.31
CA VAL A 86 9.33 -9.48 0.72
C VAL A 86 10.41 -9.51 1.80
N SER A 87 10.20 -8.78 2.90
CA SER A 87 11.14 -8.72 4.03
C SER A 87 10.90 -9.82 5.07
N SER A 88 10.12 -10.85 4.75
CA SER A 88 9.72 -11.94 5.66
C SER A 88 8.94 -11.48 6.90
N ILE A 89 8.31 -10.30 6.84
CA ILE A 89 7.45 -9.75 7.91
C ILE A 89 6.00 -10.13 7.58
N PRO A 90 5.32 -10.96 8.40
CA PRO A 90 3.92 -11.32 8.17
C PRO A 90 3.01 -10.09 8.15
N ALA A 91 2.21 -9.93 7.09
CA ALA A 91 1.35 -8.76 6.93
C ALA A 91 -0.02 -9.11 6.33
N ARG A 92 -1.06 -8.46 6.85
CA ARG A 92 -2.46 -8.55 6.39
C ARG A 92 -3.05 -7.15 6.25
N LEU A 93 -4.09 -7.02 5.42
CA LEU A 93 -4.83 -5.76 5.28
C LEU A 93 -5.87 -5.67 6.40
N GLY A 94 -5.97 -4.49 7.01
CA GLY A 94 -7.04 -4.12 7.93
C GLY A 94 -7.87 -3.00 7.33
N PHE A 95 -9.19 -3.17 7.32
CA PHE A 95 -10.15 -2.18 6.82
C PHE A 95 -11.03 -1.71 7.97
N ALA A 96 -11.35 -0.42 7.97
CA ALA A 96 -12.23 0.20 8.94
C ALA A 96 -12.93 1.38 8.28
N ASP A 97 -14.16 1.64 8.71
CA ASP A 97 -14.89 2.84 8.28
C ASP A 97 -14.31 4.06 8.99
N VAL A 98 -13.99 5.09 8.20
CA VAL A 98 -13.39 6.34 8.68
C VAL A 98 -14.25 7.50 8.25
N ARG A 99 -14.64 8.33 9.23
CA ARG A 99 -15.30 9.60 8.92
C ARG A 99 -14.26 10.65 8.57
N ASN A 100 -14.19 11.04 7.31
CA ASN A 100 -13.17 11.98 6.86
C ASN A 100 -13.62 13.43 7.05
N HIS A 101 -13.30 13.98 8.23
CA HIS A 101 -13.55 15.39 8.56
C HIS A 101 -12.75 16.39 7.71
N LEU A 102 -11.73 15.92 6.97
CA LEU A 102 -10.90 16.72 6.06
C LEU A 102 -11.27 16.51 4.59
N SER A 103 -12.35 15.79 4.29
CA SER A 103 -12.83 15.62 2.92
C SER A 103 -13.23 16.98 2.32
N THR A 104 -12.87 17.23 1.07
CA THR A 104 -13.32 18.43 0.36
C THR A 104 -14.77 18.24 -0.11
N ALA A 105 -15.49 19.34 -0.37
CA ALA A 105 -16.85 19.25 -0.92
C ALA A 105 -16.90 18.44 -2.22
N ARG A 106 -15.93 18.67 -3.14
CA ARG A 106 -15.77 17.90 -4.38
C ARG A 106 -15.55 16.40 -4.15
N MET A 107 -14.82 16.04 -3.09
CA MET A 107 -14.58 14.63 -2.74
C MET A 107 -15.87 13.98 -2.21
N ARG A 108 -16.61 14.66 -1.33
CA ARG A 108 -17.90 14.16 -0.82
C ARG A 108 -18.94 14.01 -1.92
N GLU A 109 -19.04 14.98 -2.84
CA GLU A 109 -19.96 14.92 -3.97
C GLU A 109 -19.69 13.70 -4.87
N ARG A 110 -18.41 13.41 -5.14
CA ARG A 110 -18.04 12.26 -5.97
C ARG A 110 -18.22 10.92 -5.28
N MET A 111 -18.10 10.88 -3.95
CA MET A 111 -18.15 9.65 -3.16
C MET A 111 -19.56 9.36 -2.61
N GLY A 112 -20.44 10.37 -2.57
CA GLY A 112 -21.81 10.26 -2.06
C GLY A 112 -21.92 10.16 -0.54
N THR A 113 -20.81 10.18 0.20
CA THR A 113 -20.75 10.00 1.66
C THR A 113 -19.50 10.68 2.26
N ASP A 114 -19.52 10.93 3.57
CA ASP A 114 -18.36 11.32 4.38
C ASP A 114 -17.74 10.15 5.18
N LEU A 115 -18.34 8.96 5.07
CA LEU A 115 -17.91 7.68 5.63
C LEU A 115 -17.16 6.88 4.54
N PHE A 116 -15.91 6.48 4.80
CA PHE A 116 -15.00 5.84 3.84
C PHE A 116 -14.39 4.55 4.36
#